data_AF-A0A0L8KDA5-F1
#
_entry.id   AF-A0A0L8KDA5-F1
#
_cell.length_a   1.000
_cell.length_b   1.000
_cell.length_c   1.000
_cell.angle_alpha   90.00
_cell.angle_beta   90.00
_cell.angle_gamma   90.00
#
_symmetry.space_group_name_H-M   'P 1'
#
loop_
_entity.id
_entity.type
_entity.pdbx_description
1 polymer ?
#
loop_
_entity_poly.entity_id
_entity_poly.type
_entity_poly.pdbx_seq_one_letter_code
_entity_poly.pdbx_strand_id
1 'polypeptide(L)'
;MTSLPLPPVPEPFRLPFHYGALHQIGVDWLVDPDPVHVLLAKHHPDLTAATFDDGRALVSLNYQLYFAQYAFGGGVTQEIEFNVVAFPTAEAGRLPRLTYAQYAQGWDQTKLLGIARLHVVCDNPFAIRAGRELYAEPKYPGWFEVGLPSLNGPAGATWTVRCKAAEIGPDDALERGTAPLLDLTAKLDGLTAVAAGSAPVTGYGTDREGRLLAGPMNVGQPYAWYDLAAPAHSGRTRLAVHAPDGDLGRDLRTVLPAGAPAAGAWTFQSAPVAAHHRPYYLPTGPRR
;
A
#
# COMPACT_ATOMS: atom_id res chain seq x y z
N MET A 1 29.48 9.48 -18.77
CA MET A 1 28.55 9.07 -17.68
C MET A 1 27.82 10.33 -17.25
N THR A 2 26.52 10.41 -17.48
CA THR A 2 25.68 11.48 -16.93
C THR A 2 25.40 11.14 -15.47
N SER A 3 25.75 12.04 -14.55
CA SER A 3 25.42 11.88 -13.13
C SER A 3 23.90 11.86 -12.94
N LEU A 4 23.39 10.93 -12.13
CA LEU A 4 21.99 10.93 -11.73
C LEU A 4 21.78 12.04 -10.68
N PRO A 5 20.98 13.09 -10.98
CA PRO A 5 20.70 14.14 -10.00
C PRO A 5 19.80 13.59 -8.89
N LEU A 6 20.02 14.04 -7.65
CA LEU A 6 19.14 13.73 -6.53
C LEU A 6 18.04 14.80 -6.43
N PRO A 7 16.77 14.43 -6.20
CA PRO A 7 15.74 15.41 -5.88
C PRO A 7 16.10 16.11 -4.55
N PRO A 8 15.75 17.40 -4.38
CA PRO A 8 15.94 18.08 -3.10
C PRO A 8 15.05 17.45 -2.03
N VAL A 9 15.47 17.53 -0.77
CA VAL A 9 14.63 17.21 0.39
C VAL A 9 14.05 18.52 0.92
N PRO A 10 12.76 18.82 0.68
CA PRO A 10 12.16 20.07 1.14
C PRO A 10 12.08 20.13 2.67
N GLU A 11 12.35 21.30 3.25
CA GLU A 11 12.10 21.55 4.67
C GLU A 11 10.59 21.45 4.96
N PRO A 12 10.17 20.88 6.12
CA PRO A 12 11.00 20.46 7.26
C PRO A 12 11.40 18.97 7.23
N PHE A 13 11.29 18.29 6.09
CA PHE A 13 11.45 16.84 6.03
C PHE A 13 12.93 16.41 6.13
N ARG A 14 13.12 15.16 6.57
CA ARG A 14 14.41 14.49 6.70
C ARG A 14 14.28 13.06 6.17
N LEU A 15 15.35 12.56 5.55
CA LEU A 15 15.45 11.19 5.07
C LEU A 15 16.65 10.48 5.72
N PRO A 16 16.57 9.16 5.97
CA PRO A 16 15.43 8.27 5.70
C PRO A 16 14.22 8.57 6.61
N PHE A 17 13.01 8.40 6.07
CA PHE A 17 11.76 8.49 6.83
C PHE A 17 11.56 7.18 7.61
N HIS A 18 11.40 7.26 8.93
CA HIS A 18 11.34 6.08 9.79
C HIS A 18 9.92 5.75 10.23
N TYR A 19 9.54 4.48 10.01
CA TYR A 19 8.32 3.88 10.52
C TYR A 19 8.65 3.14 11.83
N GLY A 20 8.03 3.53 12.95
CA GLY A 20 8.22 2.84 14.24
C GLY A 20 7.39 1.57 14.40
N ALA A 21 6.33 1.42 13.61
CA ALA A 21 5.55 0.19 13.45
C ALA A 21 4.81 0.21 12.11
N LEU A 22 4.56 -0.96 11.52
CA LEU A 22 3.81 -1.13 10.26
C LEU A 22 2.90 -2.35 10.35
N HIS A 23 1.63 -2.16 9.97
CA HIS A 23 0.65 -3.20 9.74
C HIS A 23 0.08 -2.98 8.35
N GLN A 24 0.26 -3.94 7.45
CA GLN A 24 -0.06 -3.80 6.04
C GLN A 24 -0.79 -5.03 5.55
N ILE A 25 -1.75 -4.82 4.66
CA ILE A 25 -2.24 -5.83 3.73
C ILE A 25 -2.23 -5.24 2.33
N GLY A 26 -1.79 -6.01 1.35
CA GLY A 26 -2.09 -5.73 -0.04
C GLY A 26 -2.74 -6.91 -0.72
N VAL A 27 -3.57 -6.60 -1.71
CA VAL A 27 -4.28 -7.58 -2.52
C VAL A 27 -3.97 -7.29 -3.97
N ASP A 28 -3.68 -8.34 -4.70
CA ASP A 28 -3.22 -8.28 -6.08
C ASP A 28 -4.24 -8.85 -7.04
N TRP A 29 -4.29 -8.25 -8.23
CA TRP A 29 -5.07 -8.77 -9.34
C TRP A 29 -4.23 -8.77 -10.61
N LEU A 30 -4.25 -9.91 -11.29
CA LEU A 30 -3.73 -10.04 -12.64
C LEU A 30 -4.81 -9.63 -13.64
N VAL A 31 -4.54 -8.60 -14.42
CA VAL A 31 -5.53 -7.93 -15.29
C VAL A 31 -5.03 -7.83 -16.72
N ASP A 32 -5.92 -7.44 -17.63
CA ASP A 32 -5.56 -7.13 -19.01
C ASP A 32 -4.55 -5.98 -19.03
N PRO A 33 -3.40 -6.12 -19.72
CA PRO A 33 -2.37 -5.08 -19.75
C PRO A 33 -2.81 -3.81 -20.49
N ASP A 34 -3.68 -3.88 -21.49
CA ASP A 34 -4.00 -2.73 -22.34
C ASP A 34 -4.62 -1.55 -21.57
N PRO A 35 -5.69 -1.73 -20.77
CA PRO A 35 -6.23 -0.64 -19.96
C PRO A 35 -5.25 -0.15 -18.90
N VAL A 36 -4.38 -1.03 -18.38
CA VAL A 36 -3.34 -0.66 -17.41
C VAL A 36 -2.29 0.24 -18.05
N HIS A 37 -1.82 -0.08 -19.26
CA HIS A 37 -0.88 0.76 -20.00
C HIS A 37 -1.43 2.15 -20.27
N VAL A 38 -2.68 2.23 -20.73
CA VAL A 38 -3.35 3.52 -21.00
C VAL A 38 -3.51 4.33 -19.72
N LEU A 39 -3.88 3.68 -18.60
CA LEU A 39 -4.03 4.38 -17.33
C LEU A 39 -2.68 4.83 -16.78
N LEU A 40 -1.68 3.96 -16.75
CA LEU A 40 -0.34 4.26 -16.25
C LEU A 40 0.28 5.44 -17.02
N ALA A 41 0.19 5.46 -18.35
CA ALA A 41 0.77 6.52 -19.17
C ALA A 41 0.19 7.92 -18.88
N LYS A 42 -1.04 8.01 -18.34
CA LYS A 42 -1.64 9.29 -17.93
C LYS A 42 -0.99 9.85 -16.67
N HIS A 43 -0.57 8.98 -15.76
CA HIS A 43 -0.02 9.36 -14.45
C HIS A 43 1.51 9.35 -14.43
N HIS A 44 2.12 8.44 -15.21
CA HIS A 44 3.55 8.14 -15.22
C HIS A 44 4.03 7.83 -16.66
N PRO A 45 4.20 8.83 -17.54
CA PRO A 45 4.53 8.61 -18.95
C PRO A 45 5.89 7.92 -19.19
N ASP A 46 6.82 8.02 -18.25
CA ASP A 46 8.15 7.39 -18.34
C ASP A 46 8.18 5.95 -17.80
N LEU A 47 7.05 5.46 -17.26
CA LEU A 47 6.93 4.09 -16.77
C LEU A 47 6.20 3.20 -17.77
N THR A 48 6.64 1.94 -17.83
CA THR A 48 5.93 0.86 -18.53
C THR A 48 5.35 -0.10 -17.51
N ALA A 49 4.08 -0.49 -17.67
CA ALA A 49 3.46 -1.50 -16.81
C ALA A 49 4.15 -2.84 -17.04
N ALA A 50 4.49 -3.53 -15.96
CA ALA A 50 5.09 -4.85 -16.04
C ALA A 50 4.04 -5.88 -16.46
N THR A 51 4.42 -6.78 -17.36
CA THR A 51 3.65 -7.98 -17.69
C THR A 51 4.42 -9.21 -17.25
N PHE A 52 3.72 -10.19 -16.71
CA PHE A 52 4.31 -11.49 -16.38
C PHE A 52 4.29 -12.45 -17.56
N ASP A 53 4.81 -13.66 -17.37
CA ASP A 53 4.92 -14.68 -18.43
C ASP A 53 3.60 -15.08 -19.10
N ASP A 54 2.46 -14.88 -18.42
CA ASP A 54 1.12 -15.08 -18.96
C ASP A 54 0.58 -13.86 -19.73
N GLY A 55 1.38 -12.80 -19.87
CA GLY A 55 1.04 -11.54 -20.55
C GLY A 55 0.18 -10.60 -19.71
N ARG A 56 -0.13 -10.93 -18.45
CA ARG A 56 -1.01 -10.12 -17.60
C ARG A 56 -0.23 -9.04 -16.87
N ALA A 57 -0.86 -7.88 -16.71
CA ALA A 57 -0.34 -6.82 -15.84
C ALA A 57 -0.83 -6.99 -14.40
N LEU A 58 -0.13 -6.34 -13.47
CA LEU A 58 -0.45 -6.40 -12.05
C LEU A 58 -0.92 -5.05 -11.52
N VAL A 59 -2.12 -5.08 -10.94
CA VAL A 59 -2.64 -4.00 -10.12
C VAL A 59 -2.76 -4.47 -8.68
N SER A 60 -2.46 -3.58 -7.74
CA SER A 60 -2.47 -3.89 -6.31
C SER A 60 -3.19 -2.80 -5.52
N LEU A 61 -3.88 -3.20 -4.45
CA LEU A 61 -4.49 -2.29 -3.48
C LEU A 61 -3.89 -2.59 -2.11
N ASN A 62 -3.08 -1.66 -1.60
CA ASN A 62 -2.33 -1.80 -0.35
C ASN A 62 -2.92 -0.91 0.74
N TYR A 63 -3.47 -1.50 1.80
CA TYR A 63 -3.75 -0.79 3.04
C TYR A 63 -2.54 -0.83 3.97
N GLN A 64 -2.17 0.30 4.55
CA GLN A 64 -1.12 0.42 5.55
C GLN A 64 -1.64 1.18 6.78
N LEU A 65 -1.25 0.71 7.96
CA LEU A 65 -1.38 1.37 9.26
C LEU A 65 0.02 1.43 9.86
N TYR A 66 0.53 2.63 10.09
CA TYR A 66 1.88 2.79 10.64
C TYR A 66 1.96 3.88 11.70
N PHE A 67 2.98 3.76 12.54
CA PHE A 67 3.41 4.82 13.43
C PHE A 67 4.58 5.56 12.78
N ALA A 68 4.37 6.81 12.41
CA ALA A 68 5.39 7.70 11.88
C ALA A 68 6.08 8.47 13.00
N GLN A 69 7.40 8.60 12.91
CA GLN A 69 8.20 9.41 13.83
C GLN A 69 8.54 10.76 13.18
N TYR A 70 8.19 11.83 13.86
CA TYR A 70 8.41 13.22 13.43
C TYR A 70 9.28 13.95 14.45
N ALA A 71 9.90 15.07 14.05
CA ALA A 71 10.68 15.89 14.98
C ALA A 71 9.85 16.43 16.16
N PHE A 72 8.53 16.58 15.97
CA PHE A 72 7.59 17.06 17.00
C PHE A 72 6.86 15.93 17.76
N GLY A 73 7.25 14.66 17.57
CA GLY A 73 6.63 13.52 18.23
C GLY A 73 6.35 12.35 17.29
N GLY A 74 5.20 11.70 17.41
CA GLY A 74 4.80 10.65 16.49
C GLY A 74 3.32 10.67 16.20
N GLY A 75 2.93 10.04 15.09
CA GLY A 75 1.54 10.00 14.66
C GLY A 75 1.19 8.64 14.07
N VAL A 76 -0.01 8.16 14.37
CA VAL A 76 -0.60 7.03 13.66
C VAL A 76 -1.11 7.56 12.32
N THR A 77 -0.79 6.85 11.25
CA THR A 77 -1.24 7.14 9.89
C THR A 77 -1.79 5.87 9.26
N GLN A 78 -2.87 6.02 8.54
CA GLN A 78 -3.46 5.00 7.69
C GLN A 78 -3.49 5.48 6.25
N GLU A 79 -3.30 4.56 5.32
CA GLU A 79 -3.44 4.84 3.90
C GLU A 79 -3.87 3.61 3.10
N ILE A 80 -4.50 3.87 1.95
CA ILE A 80 -4.71 2.90 0.88
C ILE A 80 -4.02 3.42 -0.36
N GLU A 81 -3.14 2.61 -0.94
CA GLU A 81 -2.51 2.86 -2.24
C GLU A 81 -3.14 1.95 -3.30
N PHE A 82 -3.60 2.54 -4.40
CA PHE A 82 -3.94 1.83 -5.62
C PHE A 82 -2.81 1.97 -6.64
N ASN A 83 -2.30 0.83 -7.07
CA ASN A 83 -0.97 0.69 -7.62
C ASN A 83 -0.96 -0.13 -8.90
N VAL A 84 -0.02 0.19 -9.79
CA VAL A 84 0.39 -0.67 -10.90
C VAL A 84 1.83 -1.10 -10.66
N VAL A 85 2.16 -2.38 -10.88
CA VAL A 85 3.57 -2.78 -10.92
C VAL A 85 4.15 -2.39 -12.26
N ALA A 86 5.21 -1.58 -12.22
CA ALA A 86 5.80 -0.92 -13.37
C ALA A 86 7.32 -0.81 -13.23
N PHE A 87 7.95 -0.32 -14.29
CA PHE A 87 9.39 -0.09 -14.34
C PHE A 87 9.72 1.11 -15.24
N PRO A 88 10.90 1.75 -15.07
CA PRO A 88 11.34 2.82 -15.97
C PRO A 88 11.52 2.29 -17.39
N THR A 89 10.83 2.89 -18.35
CA THR A 89 10.78 2.40 -19.75
C THR A 89 12.18 2.23 -20.35
N ALA A 90 13.09 3.16 -20.04
CA ALA A 90 14.48 3.12 -20.48
C ALA A 90 15.31 1.93 -19.93
N GLU A 91 14.85 1.29 -18.86
CA GLU A 91 15.54 0.19 -18.18
C GLU A 91 14.96 -1.19 -18.52
N ALA A 92 14.04 -1.28 -19.48
CA ALA A 92 13.36 -2.53 -19.87
C ALA A 92 14.32 -3.71 -20.11
N GLY A 93 15.47 -3.45 -20.72
CA GLY A 93 16.47 -4.46 -21.06
C GLY A 93 17.17 -5.12 -19.86
N ARG A 94 16.92 -4.66 -18.63
CA ARG A 94 17.49 -5.23 -17.40
C ARG A 94 16.53 -6.15 -16.66
N LEU A 95 15.26 -6.19 -17.05
CA LEU A 95 14.25 -6.92 -16.29
C LEU A 95 14.35 -8.43 -16.48
N PRO A 96 14.20 -9.22 -15.42
CA PRO A 96 14.00 -10.65 -15.54
C PRO A 96 12.59 -10.95 -16.08
N ARG A 97 12.46 -12.05 -16.82
CA ARG A 97 11.15 -12.66 -17.09
C ARG A 97 10.71 -13.44 -15.86
N LEU A 98 9.51 -13.16 -15.37
CA LEU A 98 8.97 -13.75 -14.14
C LEU A 98 7.50 -14.12 -14.33
N THR A 99 7.07 -15.17 -13.63
CA THR A 99 5.66 -15.36 -13.29
C THR A 99 5.27 -14.44 -12.14
N TYR A 100 3.97 -14.20 -11.95
CA TYR A 100 3.46 -13.48 -10.80
C TYR A 100 3.95 -14.06 -9.46
N ALA A 101 3.90 -15.39 -9.31
CA ALA A 101 4.31 -16.05 -8.06
C ALA A 101 5.80 -15.81 -7.74
N GLN A 102 6.67 -15.81 -8.76
CA GLN A 102 8.09 -15.49 -8.60
C GLN A 102 8.29 -14.04 -8.18
N TYR A 103 7.59 -13.10 -8.83
CA TYR A 103 7.59 -11.70 -8.42
C TYR A 103 7.12 -11.52 -6.96
N ALA A 104 5.97 -12.08 -6.60
CA ALA A 104 5.37 -11.96 -5.28
C ALA A 104 6.24 -12.55 -4.16
N GLN A 105 7.04 -13.57 -4.46
CA GLN A 105 8.02 -14.15 -3.55
C GLN A 105 9.34 -13.38 -3.48
N GLY A 106 9.51 -12.33 -4.29
CA GLY A 106 10.67 -11.45 -4.27
C GLY A 106 11.85 -11.91 -5.14
N TRP A 107 11.59 -12.68 -6.21
CA TRP A 107 12.66 -13.20 -7.07
C TRP A 107 13.38 -12.10 -7.87
N ASP A 108 12.70 -10.99 -8.18
CA ASP A 108 13.35 -9.84 -8.81
C ASP A 108 14.42 -9.24 -7.89
N GLN A 109 15.69 -9.38 -8.29
CA GLN A 109 16.84 -8.76 -7.61
C GLN A 109 17.31 -7.47 -8.29
N THR A 110 16.75 -7.10 -9.44
CA THR A 110 17.02 -5.80 -10.06
C THR A 110 16.36 -4.67 -9.28
N LYS A 111 15.25 -4.99 -8.59
CA LYS A 111 14.40 -4.07 -7.83
C LYS A 111 13.86 -2.91 -8.69
N LEU A 112 13.84 -3.13 -10.00
CA LEU A 112 13.26 -2.23 -10.99
C LEU A 112 11.75 -2.44 -11.11
N LEU A 113 11.24 -3.65 -10.84
CA LEU A 113 9.80 -3.88 -10.73
C LEU A 113 9.31 -3.24 -9.42
N GLY A 114 8.75 -2.05 -9.54
CA GLY A 114 8.29 -1.22 -8.44
C GLY A 114 6.82 -0.90 -8.53
N ILE A 115 6.34 -0.17 -7.54
CA ILE A 115 4.95 0.26 -7.41
C ILE A 115 4.82 1.68 -7.96
N ALA A 116 4.12 1.83 -9.08
CA ALA A 116 3.65 3.12 -9.57
C ALA A 116 2.30 3.44 -8.89
N ARG A 117 2.30 4.45 -8.03
CA ARG A 117 1.12 4.82 -7.23
C ARG A 117 0.20 5.71 -8.05
N LEU A 118 -0.99 5.22 -8.37
CA LEU A 118 -1.99 5.99 -9.13
C LEU A 118 -2.87 6.84 -8.21
N HIS A 119 -3.24 6.28 -7.05
CA HIS A 119 -4.03 6.96 -6.04
C HIS A 119 -3.57 6.52 -4.67
N VAL A 120 -3.42 7.46 -3.75
CA VAL A 120 -3.11 7.15 -2.35
C VAL A 120 -4.06 7.91 -1.44
N VAL A 121 -5.02 7.24 -0.81
CA VAL A 121 -5.91 7.86 0.17
C VAL A 121 -5.25 7.77 1.54
N CYS A 122 -5.16 8.86 2.29
CA CYS A 122 -4.41 8.94 3.56
C CYS A 122 -5.13 9.80 4.60
N ASP A 123 -5.01 9.46 5.89
CA ASP A 123 -5.71 10.14 6.99
C ASP A 123 -4.86 11.14 7.79
N ASN A 124 -3.60 11.33 7.40
CA ASN A 124 -2.70 12.23 8.09
C ASN A 124 -2.27 13.37 7.15
N PRO A 125 -2.71 14.63 7.40
CA PRO A 125 -2.36 15.78 6.56
C PRO A 125 -0.85 15.99 6.38
N PHE A 126 -0.04 15.74 7.41
CA PHE A 126 1.41 15.82 7.31
C PHE A 126 1.98 14.73 6.40
N ALA A 127 1.48 13.49 6.50
CA ALA A 127 1.89 12.40 5.62
C ALA A 127 1.44 12.60 4.16
N ILE A 128 0.26 13.23 3.94
CA ILE A 128 -0.20 13.65 2.61
C ILE A 128 0.80 14.62 1.99
N ARG A 129 1.18 15.65 2.74
CA ARG A 129 2.17 16.64 2.30
C ARG A 129 3.53 15.99 2.03
N ALA A 130 4.02 15.17 2.96
CA ALA A 130 5.29 14.46 2.82
C ALA A 130 5.33 13.58 1.57
N GLY A 131 4.28 12.78 1.32
CA GLY A 131 4.19 11.92 0.14
C GLY A 131 4.23 12.72 -1.18
N ARG A 132 3.49 13.83 -1.24
CA ARG A 132 3.47 14.71 -2.41
C ARG A 132 4.82 15.40 -2.65
N GLU A 133 5.47 15.88 -1.60
CA GLU A 133 6.70 16.69 -1.72
C GLU A 133 7.99 15.85 -1.83
N LEU A 134 8.08 14.70 -1.16
CA LEU A 134 9.28 13.84 -1.17
C LEU A 134 9.27 12.79 -2.27
N TYR A 135 8.09 12.25 -2.58
CA TYR A 135 7.94 11.04 -3.39
C TYR A 135 7.04 11.25 -4.61
N ALA A 136 6.55 12.48 -4.84
CA ALA A 136 5.61 12.83 -5.90
C ALA A 136 4.38 11.91 -5.96
N GLU A 137 3.85 11.55 -4.80
CA GLU A 137 2.72 10.64 -4.70
C GLU A 137 1.39 11.37 -4.90
N PRO A 138 0.43 10.79 -5.64
CA PRO A 138 -0.93 11.32 -5.74
C PRO A 138 -1.71 11.00 -4.45
N LYS A 139 -1.31 11.62 -3.34
CA LYS A 139 -1.98 11.49 -2.05
C LYS A 139 -3.26 12.34 -2.01
N TYR A 140 -4.33 11.83 -1.42
CA TYR A 140 -5.62 12.48 -1.23
C TYR A 140 -6.13 12.25 0.20
N PRO A 141 -6.87 13.21 0.79
CA PRO A 141 -7.43 13.04 2.12
C PRO A 141 -8.53 11.96 2.13
N GLY A 142 -8.50 11.09 3.14
CA GLY A 142 -9.56 10.16 3.49
C GLY A 142 -9.41 9.65 4.91
N TRP A 143 -10.31 8.78 5.36
CA TRP A 143 -10.20 8.15 6.67
C TRP A 143 -10.78 6.74 6.66
N PHE A 144 -10.48 5.98 7.72
CA PHE A 144 -10.66 4.53 7.71
C PHE A 144 -11.40 4.01 8.94
N GLU A 145 -12.24 3.00 8.70
CA GLU A 145 -12.72 2.07 9.73
C GLU A 145 -12.15 0.69 9.41
N VAL A 146 -11.48 0.07 10.37
CA VAL A 146 -10.72 -1.16 10.12
C VAL A 146 -10.98 -2.24 11.15
N GLY A 147 -11.02 -3.48 10.67
CA GLY A 147 -10.87 -4.69 11.47
C GLY A 147 -9.67 -5.45 10.94
N LEU A 148 -8.66 -5.66 11.78
CA LEU A 148 -7.38 -6.27 11.40
C LEU A 148 -6.98 -7.36 12.40
N PRO A 149 -6.14 -8.33 11.99
CA PRO A 149 -5.57 -9.31 12.91
C PRO A 149 -4.82 -8.62 14.05
N SER A 150 -5.12 -8.98 15.29
CA SER A 150 -4.53 -8.35 16.48
C SER A 150 -4.25 -9.38 17.56
N LEU A 151 -3.08 -9.27 18.20
CA LEU A 151 -2.73 -10.06 19.38
C LEU A 151 -3.63 -9.73 20.60
N ASN A 152 -4.31 -8.58 20.58
CA ASN A 152 -5.28 -8.17 21.61
C ASN A 152 -6.73 -8.51 21.24
N GLY A 153 -6.97 -9.12 20.08
CA GLY A 153 -8.29 -9.48 19.59
C GLY A 153 -8.50 -11.00 19.52
N PRO A 154 -9.66 -11.45 19.02
CA PRO A 154 -9.85 -12.84 18.65
C PRO A 154 -8.80 -13.29 17.63
N ALA A 155 -8.40 -14.56 17.69
CA ALA A 155 -7.52 -15.14 16.69
C ALA A 155 -8.16 -15.11 15.30
N GLY A 156 -7.38 -14.70 14.30
CA GLY A 156 -7.81 -14.72 12.90
C GLY A 156 -6.85 -13.95 12.00
N ALA A 157 -7.04 -14.11 10.69
CA ALA A 157 -6.27 -13.46 9.63
C ALA A 157 -7.16 -12.66 8.66
N THR A 158 -8.42 -12.39 9.04
CA THR A 158 -9.34 -11.57 8.24
C THR A 158 -9.04 -10.08 8.41
N TRP A 159 -8.98 -9.38 7.29
CA TRP A 159 -8.88 -7.92 7.20
C TRP A 159 -10.18 -7.34 6.62
N THR A 160 -10.61 -6.23 7.20
CA THR A 160 -11.70 -5.38 6.68
C THR A 160 -11.24 -3.94 6.76
N VAL A 161 -11.33 -3.22 5.65
CA VAL A 161 -10.94 -1.82 5.55
C VAL A 161 -12.06 -1.08 4.83
N ARG A 162 -12.66 -0.10 5.48
CA ARG A 162 -13.61 0.82 4.86
C ARG A 162 -12.96 2.18 4.74
N CYS A 163 -12.86 2.67 3.51
CA CYS A 163 -12.27 3.95 3.19
C CYS A 163 -13.37 4.96 2.88
N LYS A 164 -13.28 6.13 3.51
CA LYS A 164 -14.26 7.22 3.38
C LYS A 164 -13.55 8.50 2.99
N ALA A 165 -14.28 9.39 2.31
CA ALA A 165 -13.77 10.69 1.92
C ALA A 165 -13.48 11.55 3.16
N ALA A 166 -12.46 12.40 3.03
CA ALA A 166 -12.15 13.46 3.97
C ALA A 166 -11.67 14.68 3.20
N GLU A 167 -11.55 15.80 3.90
CA GLU A 167 -10.96 17.02 3.39
C GLU A 167 -9.87 17.52 4.35
N ILE A 168 -8.97 18.37 3.88
CA ILE A 168 -8.04 19.09 4.74
C ILE A 168 -8.65 20.46 5.00
N GLY A 169 -9.01 20.70 6.26
CA GLY A 169 -9.56 21.97 6.72
C GLY A 169 -8.52 23.09 6.77
N PRO A 170 -8.93 24.32 7.14
CA PRO A 170 -8.07 25.51 7.12
C PRO A 170 -6.88 25.44 8.07
N ASP A 171 -6.96 24.63 9.14
CA ASP A 171 -5.90 24.48 10.15
C ASP A 171 -5.00 23.25 9.91
N ASP A 172 -4.90 22.77 8.65
CA ASP A 172 -4.22 21.52 8.28
C ASP A 172 -4.76 20.28 9.04
N ALA A 173 -5.99 20.35 9.51
CA ALA A 173 -6.68 19.26 10.19
C ALA A 173 -7.49 18.41 9.21
N LEU A 174 -7.56 17.10 9.46
CA LEU A 174 -8.40 16.21 8.65
C LEU A 174 -9.88 16.32 9.06
N GLU A 175 -10.73 16.76 8.15
CA GLU A 175 -12.18 16.81 8.32
C GLU A 175 -12.83 15.55 7.74
N ARG A 176 -13.41 14.72 8.61
CA ARG A 176 -13.97 13.42 8.22
C ARG A 176 -15.33 13.57 7.55
N GLY A 177 -15.42 13.19 6.27
CA GLY A 177 -16.68 13.05 5.56
C GLY A 177 -17.37 11.71 5.83
N THR A 178 -18.64 11.59 5.48
CA THR A 178 -19.39 10.31 5.62
C THR A 178 -19.44 9.49 4.34
N ALA A 179 -19.09 10.08 3.20
CA ALA A 179 -19.16 9.44 1.89
C ALA A 179 -18.17 8.27 1.79
N PRO A 180 -18.65 7.02 1.57
CA PRO A 180 -17.76 5.89 1.37
C PRO A 180 -17.09 5.96 -0.02
N LEU A 181 -15.80 5.60 -0.07
CA LEU A 181 -15.03 5.51 -1.30
C LEU A 181 -14.93 4.06 -1.78
N LEU A 182 -14.42 3.19 -0.91
CA LEU A 182 -14.29 1.76 -1.18
C LEU A 182 -14.25 0.94 0.12
N ASP A 183 -14.59 -0.34 0.01
CA ASP A 183 -14.37 -1.33 1.06
C ASP A 183 -13.52 -2.48 0.53
N LEU A 184 -12.54 -2.90 1.31
CA LEU A 184 -11.75 -4.11 1.07
C LEU A 184 -12.03 -5.12 2.19
N THR A 185 -12.24 -6.38 1.82
CA THR A 185 -12.21 -7.51 2.74
C THR A 185 -11.29 -8.59 2.19
N ALA A 186 -10.44 -9.15 3.04
CA ALA A 186 -9.59 -10.29 2.71
C ALA A 186 -9.65 -11.31 3.85
N LYS A 187 -10.16 -12.51 3.56
CA LYS A 187 -10.36 -13.59 4.53
C LYS A 187 -9.26 -14.63 4.40
N LEU A 188 -8.14 -14.41 5.09
CA LEU A 188 -6.95 -15.25 4.95
C LEU A 188 -6.92 -16.44 5.93
N ASP A 189 -7.96 -16.61 6.74
CA ASP A 189 -8.09 -17.69 7.70
C ASP A 189 -8.04 -19.07 7.03
N GLY A 190 -7.24 -19.96 7.62
CA GLY A 190 -7.03 -21.33 7.16
C GLY A 190 -6.14 -21.46 5.92
N LEU A 191 -5.59 -20.36 5.40
CA LEU A 191 -4.60 -20.40 4.32
C LEU A 191 -3.17 -20.50 4.89
N THR A 192 -2.29 -21.20 4.18
CA THR A 192 -0.87 -21.26 4.53
C THR A 192 -0.13 -20.13 3.83
N ALA A 193 0.50 -19.26 4.62
CA ALA A 193 1.35 -18.20 4.08
C ALA A 193 2.77 -18.70 3.78
N VAL A 194 3.43 -18.04 2.83
CA VAL A 194 4.85 -18.22 2.52
C VAL A 194 5.58 -16.92 2.84
N ALA A 195 6.75 -17.01 3.47
CA ALA A 195 7.58 -15.83 3.72
C ALA A 195 8.12 -15.28 2.38
N ALA A 196 7.93 -13.98 2.13
CA ALA A 196 8.31 -13.31 0.89
C ALA A 196 9.24 -12.12 1.16
N GLY A 197 10.36 -12.07 0.43
CA GLY A 197 11.39 -11.03 0.53
C GLY A 197 11.28 -9.99 -0.58
N SER A 198 10.21 -9.21 -0.57
CA SER A 198 9.97 -8.19 -1.62
C SER A 198 10.81 -6.92 -1.45
N ALA A 199 11.35 -6.65 -0.25
CA ALA A 199 12.11 -5.43 0.03
C ALA A 199 13.52 -5.40 -0.63
N PRO A 200 14.05 -4.21 -0.99
CA PRO A 200 13.33 -2.93 -1.01
C PRO A 200 12.22 -2.95 -2.07
N VAL A 201 11.07 -2.38 -1.71
CA VAL A 201 9.98 -2.13 -2.64
C VAL A 201 10.18 -0.72 -3.18
N THR A 202 10.49 -0.58 -4.47
CA THR A 202 10.67 0.72 -5.11
C THR A 202 9.31 1.35 -5.37
N GLY A 203 9.01 2.48 -4.72
CA GLY A 203 7.88 3.33 -5.09
C GLY A 203 8.29 4.29 -6.20
N TYR A 204 7.49 4.39 -7.25
CA TYR A 204 7.67 5.36 -8.33
C TYR A 204 6.66 6.50 -8.21
N GLY A 205 7.12 7.71 -8.52
CA GLY A 205 6.30 8.92 -8.60
C GLY A 205 6.72 9.78 -9.78
N THR A 206 5.84 10.64 -10.25
CA THR A 206 6.13 11.60 -11.33
C THR A 206 5.83 13.00 -10.80
N ASP A 207 6.86 13.85 -10.75
CA ASP A 207 6.69 15.20 -10.24
C ASP A 207 5.95 16.12 -11.22
N ARG A 208 5.70 17.37 -10.80
CA ARG A 208 4.94 18.35 -11.59
C ARG A 208 5.67 18.77 -12.87
N GLU A 209 6.98 18.62 -12.92
CA GLU A 209 7.81 18.86 -14.11
C GLU A 209 7.89 17.62 -15.02
N GLY A 210 7.21 16.52 -14.65
CA GLY A 210 7.18 15.27 -15.40
C GLY A 210 8.40 14.39 -15.16
N ARG A 211 9.24 14.66 -14.15
CA ARG A 211 10.43 13.86 -13.86
C ARG A 211 10.05 12.63 -13.04
N LEU A 212 10.61 11.49 -13.43
CA LEU A 212 10.45 10.23 -12.70
C LEU A 212 11.29 10.21 -11.42
N LEU A 213 10.65 9.86 -10.31
CA LEU A 213 11.27 9.62 -9.01
C LEU A 213 11.22 8.13 -8.65
N ALA A 214 12.26 7.64 -7.98
CA ALA A 214 12.32 6.30 -7.42
C ALA A 214 12.68 6.39 -5.93
N GLY A 215 11.80 5.88 -5.08
CA GLY A 215 11.95 5.85 -3.63
C GLY A 215 11.93 4.41 -3.10
N PRO A 216 13.08 3.76 -2.89
CA PRO A 216 13.13 2.42 -2.32
C PRO A 216 12.71 2.43 -0.85
N MET A 217 11.65 1.69 -0.51
CA MET A 217 11.21 1.44 0.85
C MET A 217 11.75 0.10 1.34
N ASN A 218 12.45 0.11 2.48
CA ASN A 218 12.93 -1.11 3.11
C ASN A 218 11.99 -1.54 4.23
N VAL A 219 11.58 -2.81 4.21
CA VAL A 219 10.89 -3.47 5.33
C VAL A 219 11.80 -4.55 5.87
N GLY A 220 12.14 -4.45 7.16
CA GLY A 220 13.22 -5.21 7.77
C GLY A 220 12.90 -6.66 8.12
N GLN A 221 11.67 -7.14 7.87
CA GLN A 221 11.25 -8.52 8.07
C GLN A 221 10.45 -9.00 6.85
N PRO A 222 10.41 -10.30 6.55
CA PRO A 222 9.65 -10.83 5.43
C PRO A 222 8.16 -10.52 5.54
N TYR A 223 7.52 -10.36 4.39
CA TYR A 223 6.06 -10.37 4.27
C TYR A 223 5.54 -11.80 4.37
N ALA A 224 4.29 -11.97 4.78
CA ALA A 224 3.54 -13.21 4.62
C ALA A 224 2.71 -13.10 3.33
N TRP A 225 3.06 -13.88 2.31
CA TRP A 225 2.33 -13.96 1.04
C TRP A 225 1.38 -15.16 1.04
N TYR A 226 0.17 -14.95 0.53
CA TYR A 226 -0.90 -15.93 0.37
C TYR A 226 -1.22 -16.05 -1.11
N ASP A 227 -1.08 -17.25 -1.65
CA ASP A 227 -1.53 -17.57 -3.01
C ASP A 227 -3.07 -17.66 -3.04
N LEU A 228 -3.70 -16.86 -3.91
CA LEU A 228 -5.14 -16.82 -4.09
C LEU A 228 -5.57 -17.25 -5.50
N ALA A 229 -4.63 -17.73 -6.34
CA ALA A 229 -4.89 -18.06 -7.74
C ALA A 229 -5.82 -19.27 -7.91
N ALA A 230 -5.91 -20.16 -6.91
CA ALA A 230 -6.78 -21.33 -6.98
C ALA A 230 -8.27 -20.92 -7.01
N PRO A 231 -9.12 -21.54 -7.87
CA PRO A 231 -10.55 -21.18 -7.97
C PRO A 231 -11.32 -21.24 -6.64
N ALA A 232 -10.94 -22.14 -5.74
CA ALA A 232 -11.50 -22.27 -4.38
C ALA A 232 -11.24 -21.04 -3.49
N HIS A 233 -10.38 -20.11 -3.91
CA HIS A 233 -10.03 -18.89 -3.19
C HIS A 233 -10.68 -17.63 -3.78
N SER A 234 -11.40 -17.74 -4.90
CA SER A 234 -12.04 -16.61 -5.61
C SER A 234 -12.97 -15.75 -4.74
N GLY A 235 -13.60 -16.32 -3.70
CA GLY A 235 -14.46 -15.59 -2.76
C GLY A 235 -13.75 -15.09 -1.48
N ARG A 236 -12.43 -15.25 -1.37
CA ARG A 236 -11.65 -14.86 -0.19
C ARG A 236 -11.42 -13.36 -0.10
N THR A 237 -11.49 -12.66 -1.23
CA THR A 237 -11.34 -11.22 -1.30
C THR A 237 -12.62 -10.58 -1.85
N ARG A 238 -12.89 -9.36 -1.38
CA ARG A 238 -13.98 -8.52 -1.90
C ARG A 238 -13.53 -7.08 -1.91
N LEU A 239 -13.60 -6.45 -3.07
CA LEU A 239 -13.47 -5.01 -3.24
C LEU A 239 -14.82 -4.45 -3.66
N ALA A 240 -15.37 -3.51 -2.88
CA ALA A 240 -16.56 -2.75 -3.25
C ALA A 240 -16.16 -1.30 -3.50
N VAL A 241 -16.47 -0.77 -4.67
CA VAL A 241 -16.25 0.64 -5.02
C VAL A 241 -17.57 1.39 -4.84
N HIS A 242 -17.60 2.34 -3.91
CA HIS A 242 -18.82 3.07 -3.53
C HIS A 242 -18.93 4.44 -4.17
N ALA A 243 -17.80 5.02 -4.58
CA ALA A 243 -17.73 6.27 -5.35
C ALA A 243 -17.25 5.99 -6.78
N PRO A 244 -18.03 5.25 -7.60
CA PRO A 244 -17.58 4.77 -8.91
C PRO A 244 -17.19 5.90 -9.85
N ASP A 245 -17.84 7.06 -9.73
CA ASP A 245 -17.62 8.19 -10.62
C ASP A 245 -16.54 9.16 -10.12
N GLY A 246 -15.92 8.92 -8.97
CA GLY A 246 -14.69 9.64 -8.55
C GLY A 246 -13.46 9.13 -9.31
N ASP A 247 -12.34 9.87 -9.29
CA ASP A 247 -11.12 9.50 -10.03
C ASP A 247 -10.64 8.08 -9.69
N LEU A 248 -10.47 7.78 -8.40
CA LEU A 248 -10.11 6.45 -7.91
C LEU A 248 -11.11 5.37 -8.38
N GLY A 249 -12.41 5.65 -8.32
CA GLY A 249 -13.45 4.70 -8.72
C GLY A 249 -13.47 4.43 -10.22
N ARG A 250 -13.25 5.46 -11.05
CA ARG A 250 -13.14 5.34 -12.51
C ARG A 250 -11.89 4.54 -12.90
N ASP A 251 -10.76 4.84 -12.27
CA ASP A 251 -9.49 4.17 -12.56
C ASP A 251 -9.53 2.69 -12.13
N LEU A 252 -10.09 2.39 -10.95
CA LEU A 252 -10.34 1.01 -10.51
C LEU A 252 -11.24 0.26 -11.51
N ARG A 253 -12.37 0.84 -11.91
CA ARG A 253 -13.29 0.21 -12.89
C ARG A 253 -12.66 0.02 -14.27
N THR A 254 -11.70 0.86 -14.64
CA THR A 254 -11.03 0.80 -15.94
C THR A 254 -10.17 -0.46 -16.06
N VAL A 255 -9.45 -0.82 -15.00
CA VAL A 255 -8.45 -1.91 -15.05
C VAL A 255 -8.89 -3.16 -14.30
N LEU A 256 -9.85 -3.06 -13.39
CA LEU A 256 -10.32 -4.17 -12.58
C LEU A 256 -11.78 -4.51 -12.90
N PRO A 257 -12.02 -5.54 -13.73
CA PRO A 257 -13.36 -6.03 -14.02
C PRO A 257 -14.11 -6.42 -12.74
N ALA A 258 -15.42 -6.19 -12.74
CA ALA A 258 -16.27 -6.61 -11.62
C ALA A 258 -16.13 -8.12 -11.35
N GLY A 259 -15.80 -8.48 -10.12
CA GLY A 259 -15.62 -9.88 -9.71
C GLY A 259 -14.29 -10.52 -10.13
N ALA A 260 -13.32 -9.73 -10.62
CA ALA A 260 -11.98 -10.24 -10.87
C ALA A 260 -11.39 -10.91 -9.60
N PRO A 261 -10.99 -12.19 -9.68
CA PRO A 261 -10.43 -12.88 -8.53
C PRO A 261 -9.04 -12.30 -8.20
N ALA A 262 -8.74 -12.16 -6.92
CA ALA A 262 -7.40 -11.80 -6.49
C ALA A 262 -6.42 -12.94 -6.82
N ALA A 263 -5.21 -12.59 -7.27
CA ALA A 263 -4.13 -13.53 -7.54
C ALA A 263 -3.32 -13.85 -6.27
N GLY A 264 -3.21 -12.89 -5.35
CA GLY A 264 -2.55 -13.09 -4.08
C GLY A 264 -2.83 -11.98 -3.08
N ALA A 265 -2.39 -12.19 -1.86
CA ALA A 265 -2.38 -11.17 -0.82
C ALA A 265 -1.06 -11.22 -0.05
N TRP A 266 -0.55 -10.07 0.36
CA TRP A 266 0.61 -9.99 1.26
C TRP A 266 0.24 -9.23 2.51
N THR A 267 0.69 -9.73 3.65
CA THR A 267 0.53 -9.04 4.93
C THR A 267 1.86 -8.84 5.62
N PHE A 268 1.96 -7.75 6.37
CA PHE A 268 3.06 -7.51 7.30
C PHE A 268 2.49 -6.97 8.60
N GLN A 269 3.02 -7.44 9.73
CA GLN A 269 2.72 -6.87 11.04
C GLN A 269 4.01 -6.79 11.84
N SER A 270 4.36 -5.59 12.31
CA SER A 270 5.46 -5.42 13.25
C SER A 270 5.21 -6.25 14.51
N ALA A 271 6.27 -6.89 15.01
CA ALA A 271 6.22 -7.57 16.30
C ALA A 271 5.88 -6.59 17.43
N PRO A 272 5.13 -7.00 18.47
CA PRO A 272 4.90 -6.18 19.64
C PRO A 272 6.23 -5.89 20.34
N VAL A 273 6.44 -4.65 20.77
CA VAL A 273 7.65 -4.22 21.49
C VAL A 273 7.53 -4.33 23.01
N ALA A 274 6.30 -4.41 23.52
CA ALA A 274 6.00 -4.54 24.94
C ALA A 274 4.62 -5.18 25.15
N ALA A 275 4.41 -5.77 26.32
CA ALA A 275 3.12 -6.29 26.75
C ALA A 275 2.90 -5.98 28.24
N HIS A 276 1.66 -5.63 28.61
CA HIS A 276 1.25 -5.64 30.01
C HIS A 276 0.78 -7.06 30.37
N HIS A 277 1.35 -7.62 31.42
CA HIS A 277 0.91 -8.91 31.95
C HIS A 277 -0.31 -8.75 32.86
N ARG A 278 -0.91 -9.88 33.22
CA ARG A 278 -2.12 -9.94 34.04
C ARG A 278 -2.00 -9.06 35.29
N PRO A 279 -2.93 -8.12 35.54
CA PRO A 279 -2.93 -7.35 36.78
C PRO A 279 -3.30 -8.23 37.97
N TYR A 280 -2.82 -7.86 39.16
CA TYR A 280 -3.17 -8.49 40.43
C TYR A 280 -3.69 -7.43 41.41
N TYR A 281 -4.58 -7.84 42.31
CA TYR A 281 -5.07 -6.95 43.35
C TYR A 281 -4.01 -6.75 44.44
N LEU A 282 -3.89 -5.51 44.93
CA LEU A 282 -3.10 -5.17 46.11
C LEU A 282 -4.01 -5.10 47.34
N PRO A 283 -3.54 -5.49 48.53
CA PRO A 283 -4.27 -5.24 49.76
C PRO A 283 -4.39 -3.73 49.99
N THR A 284 -5.60 -3.25 50.26
CA THR A 284 -5.83 -1.87 50.71
C THR A 284 -6.20 -1.87 52.18
N GLY A 285 -5.60 -0.98 52.98
CA GLY A 285 -6.05 -0.72 54.36
C GLY A 285 -7.51 -0.20 54.40
N PRO A 286 -8.14 -0.11 55.58
CA PRO A 286 -9.49 0.43 55.70
C PRO A 286 -9.54 1.85 55.12
N ARG A 287 -10.44 2.07 54.15
CA ARG A 287 -10.70 3.41 53.60
C ARG A 287 -11.42 4.23 54.68
N ARG A 288 -10.83 5.36 55.08
CA ARG A 288 -11.52 6.37 55.91
C ARG A 288 -12.43 7.22 55.04
#